data_AF-A0A960UMT8-F1
#
_entry.id   AF-A0A960UMT8-F1
#
_cell.length_a   1.000
_cell.length_b   1.000
_cell.length_c   1.000
_cell.angle_alpha   90.00
_cell.angle_beta   90.00
_cell.angle_gamma   90.00
#
_symmetry.space_group_name_H-M   'P 1'
#
loop_
_entity.id
_entity.type
_entity.pdbx_description
1 polymer ?
#
loop_
_entity_poly.entity_id
_entity_poly.type
_entity_poly.pdbx_seq_one_letter_code
_entity_poly.pdbx_strand_id
1 'polypeptide(L)'
;EAFPGDIFYIHSRLLERATHLSDERGGGSLTALPIVETEAQDMSSYIPTNLISITDGQIYLSPTLFELGVLPAVDVGKSVSRVGGKAQAHAFRRIAGDLKLSYAQFEELESFSRFGGHMDERTKKVIEHGRRIRECLKQAEFDPQTVLEQIIVLLALGAGLLDAIDLERIPDAEQALRRITHTISPNIVSSLTDQGTLSESAEKQILQLSRQALAPFIGQGEEKPDTRNSADGTATRGASRALPVSRSSGRETEVQP
;
A
#
# COMPACT_ATOMS: atom_id res chain seq x y z
N GLU A 1 -11.16 -3.81 -33.30
CA GLU A 1 -10.86 -2.45 -32.81
C GLU A 1 -10.50 -1.43 -33.91
N ALA A 2 -10.56 -1.76 -35.22
CA ALA A 2 -10.48 -0.79 -36.34
C ALA A 2 -9.26 0.17 -36.37
N PHE A 3 -8.14 -0.20 -35.74
CA PHE A 3 -6.90 0.57 -35.79
C PHE A 3 -6.20 0.48 -37.16
N PRO A 4 -5.44 1.51 -37.56
CA PRO A 4 -4.63 1.43 -38.77
C PRO A 4 -3.50 0.42 -38.61
N GLY A 5 -3.04 -0.17 -39.72
CA GLY A 5 -2.03 -1.24 -39.69
C GLY A 5 -0.65 -0.82 -39.16
N ASP A 6 -0.37 0.48 -39.07
CA ASP A 6 0.89 1.06 -38.60
C ASP A 6 0.81 1.60 -37.16
N ILE A 7 -0.29 1.38 -36.43
CA ILE A 7 -0.45 1.89 -35.07
C ILE A 7 0.66 1.43 -34.11
N PHE A 8 1.15 0.19 -34.28
CA PHE A 8 2.29 -0.32 -33.52
C PHE A 8 3.54 0.55 -33.75
N TYR A 9 3.81 0.91 -35.01
CA TYR A 9 4.94 1.75 -35.38
C TYR A 9 4.82 3.16 -34.80
N ILE A 10 3.60 3.71 -34.72
CA ILE A 10 3.35 5.02 -34.09
C ILE A 10 3.74 4.99 -32.61
N HIS A 11 3.39 3.93 -31.88
CA HIS A 11 3.74 3.79 -30.47
C HIS A 11 5.23 3.54 -30.27
N SER A 12 5.83 2.63 -31.04
CA SER A 12 7.25 2.29 -30.89
C SER A 12 8.14 3.47 -31.22
N ARG A 13 7.93 4.17 -32.35
CA ARG A 13 8.73 5.36 -32.71
C ARG A 13 8.63 6.49 -31.69
N LEU A 14 7.54 6.53 -30.91
CA LEU A 14 7.35 7.52 -29.86
C LEU A 14 8.10 7.10 -28.59
N LEU A 15 7.87 5.88 -28.10
CA LEU A 15 8.39 5.41 -26.82
C LEU A 15 9.89 5.10 -26.87
N GLU A 16 10.40 4.58 -27.98
CA GLU A 16 11.84 4.29 -28.17
C GLU A 16 12.72 5.55 -28.21
N ARG A 17 12.12 6.76 -28.22
CA ARG A 17 12.85 8.01 -28.04
C ARG A 17 13.23 8.27 -26.59
N ALA A 18 12.55 7.64 -25.63
CA ALA A 18 12.87 7.72 -24.22
C ALA A 18 14.01 6.76 -23.92
N THR A 19 15.19 7.30 -23.60
CA THR A 19 16.40 6.50 -23.38
C THR A 19 17.37 7.22 -22.44
N HIS A 20 18.36 6.48 -21.95
CA HIS A 20 19.53 7.03 -21.26
C HIS A 20 20.67 7.13 -22.27
N LEU A 21 21.14 8.35 -22.51
CA LEU A 21 22.22 8.64 -23.44
C LEU A 21 23.57 8.16 -22.87
N SER A 22 24.50 7.85 -23.76
CA SER A 22 25.88 7.56 -23.36
C SER A 22 26.59 8.81 -22.85
N ASP A 23 27.70 8.61 -22.12
CA ASP A 23 28.54 9.71 -21.62
C ASP A 23 29.05 10.61 -22.76
N GLU A 24 29.39 10.02 -23.91
CA GLU A 24 29.79 10.75 -25.13
C GLU A 24 28.70 11.68 -25.66
N ARG A 25 27.43 11.39 -25.37
CA ARG A 25 26.25 12.19 -25.75
C ARG A 25 25.72 13.03 -24.58
N GLY A 26 26.53 13.21 -23.53
CA GLY A 26 26.24 14.06 -22.38
C GLY A 26 25.49 13.36 -21.23
N GLY A 27 25.26 12.05 -21.31
CA GLY A 27 24.68 11.26 -20.21
C GLY A 27 23.25 11.64 -19.80
N GLY A 28 22.53 12.44 -20.61
CA GLY A 28 21.15 12.83 -20.32
C GLY A 28 20.18 11.64 -20.40
N SER A 29 19.02 11.77 -19.76
CA SER A 29 17.97 10.76 -19.85
C SER A 29 16.60 11.36 -20.12
N LEU A 30 15.76 10.57 -20.80
CA LEU A 30 14.34 10.84 -20.98
C LEU A 30 13.57 9.62 -20.51
N THR A 31 12.76 9.77 -19.46
CA THR A 31 11.90 8.71 -18.93
C THR A 31 10.46 8.91 -19.40
N ALA A 32 9.87 7.88 -20.01
CA ALA A 32 8.47 7.90 -20.41
C ALA A 32 7.59 7.15 -19.40
N LEU A 33 6.43 7.72 -19.09
CA LEU A 33 5.37 7.10 -18.27
C LEU A 33 4.06 7.09 -19.07
N PRO A 34 3.92 6.20 -20.07
CA PRO A 34 2.69 6.11 -20.85
C PRO A 34 1.55 5.60 -19.97
N ILE A 35 0.36 6.19 -20.16
CA ILE A 35 -0.88 5.75 -19.52
C ILE A 35 -1.77 5.16 -20.60
N VAL A 36 -2.28 3.96 -20.35
CA VAL A 36 -3.22 3.26 -21.22
C VAL A 36 -4.45 2.88 -20.42
N GLU A 37 -5.62 3.17 -20.99
CA GLU A 37 -6.89 2.67 -20.47
C GLU A 37 -7.13 1.24 -20.96
N THR A 38 -7.57 0.37 -20.07
CA THR A 38 -8.00 -0.99 -20.39
C THR A 38 -9.51 -1.10 -20.25
N GLU A 39 -10.19 -1.57 -21.28
CA GLU A 39 -11.62 -1.85 -21.21
C GLU A 39 -11.87 -3.14 -20.42
N ALA A 40 -12.78 -3.10 -19.43
CA ALA A 40 -13.15 -4.25 -18.62
C ALA A 40 -11.95 -5.05 -18.06
N GLN A 41 -10.85 -4.36 -17.73
CA GLN A 41 -9.60 -4.96 -17.21
C GLN A 41 -8.86 -5.86 -18.22
N ASP A 42 -9.19 -5.78 -19.50
CA ASP A 42 -8.58 -6.61 -20.55
C ASP A 42 -7.23 -6.06 -21.02
N MET A 43 -6.15 -6.66 -20.51
CA MET A 43 -4.78 -6.40 -20.93
C MET A 43 -4.38 -7.11 -22.24
N SER A 44 -5.22 -8.00 -22.76
CA SER A 44 -4.97 -8.77 -23.98
C SER A 44 -5.53 -8.12 -25.24
N SER A 45 -6.28 -7.02 -25.09
CA SER A 45 -6.71 -6.16 -26.20
C SER A 45 -5.50 -5.60 -26.97
N TYR A 46 -5.76 -5.15 -28.20
CA TYR A 46 -4.68 -4.91 -29.18
C TYR A 46 -3.72 -3.80 -28.73
N ILE A 47 -4.24 -2.70 -28.18
CA ILE A 47 -3.42 -1.55 -27.76
C ILE A 47 -2.60 -1.84 -26.50
N PRO A 48 -3.17 -2.35 -25.39
CA PRO A 48 -2.40 -2.77 -24.22
C PRO A 48 -1.32 -3.80 -24.56
N THR A 49 -1.63 -4.81 -25.37
CA THR A 49 -0.65 -5.84 -25.78
C THR A 49 0.55 -5.20 -26.50
N ASN A 50 0.28 -4.29 -27.44
CA ASN A 50 1.33 -3.57 -28.15
C ASN A 50 2.20 -2.75 -27.18
N LEU A 51 1.59 -1.96 -26.30
CA LEU A 51 2.32 -1.11 -25.37
C LEU A 51 3.13 -1.93 -24.37
N ILE A 52 2.55 -3.01 -23.80
CA ILE A 52 3.27 -3.94 -22.93
C ILE A 52 4.49 -4.53 -23.65
N SER A 53 4.39 -4.84 -24.93
CA SER A 53 5.53 -5.37 -25.69
C SER A 53 6.67 -4.35 -25.87
N ILE A 54 6.33 -3.07 -26.03
CA ILE A 54 7.28 -1.97 -26.28
C ILE A 54 7.93 -1.47 -24.99
N THR A 55 7.15 -1.26 -23.93
CA THR A 55 7.63 -0.67 -22.67
C THR A 55 8.54 -1.63 -21.89
N ASP A 56 9.45 -1.08 -21.09
CA ASP A 56 10.33 -1.82 -20.17
C ASP A 56 9.64 -2.34 -18.89
N GLY A 57 8.32 -2.34 -18.86
CA GLY A 57 7.52 -2.75 -17.72
C GLY A 57 6.17 -2.04 -17.70
N GLN A 58 5.33 -2.45 -16.76
CA GLN A 58 4.01 -1.89 -16.58
C GLN A 58 3.64 -1.81 -15.10
N ILE A 59 2.84 -0.80 -14.77
CA ILE A 59 2.14 -0.68 -13.50
C ILE A 59 0.67 -0.91 -13.82
N TYR A 60 0.10 -1.98 -13.30
CA TYR A 60 -1.32 -2.28 -13.47
C TYR A 60 -2.10 -1.75 -12.27
N LEU A 61 -3.07 -0.87 -12.53
CA LEU A 61 -3.97 -0.33 -11.52
C LEU A 61 -5.26 -1.15 -11.49
N SER A 62 -5.52 -1.82 -10.37
CA SER A 62 -6.65 -2.74 -10.21
C SER A 62 -7.89 -2.05 -9.66
N PRO A 63 -9.04 -2.10 -10.36
CA PRO A 63 -10.31 -1.63 -9.83
C PRO A 63 -10.71 -2.33 -8.52
N THR A 64 -10.40 -3.62 -8.37
CA THR A 64 -10.69 -4.37 -7.15
C THR A 64 -9.88 -3.87 -5.95
N LEU A 65 -8.61 -3.50 -6.13
CA LEU A 65 -7.81 -2.90 -5.05
C LEU A 65 -8.33 -1.53 -4.67
N PHE A 66 -8.75 -0.74 -5.68
CA PHE A 66 -9.38 0.56 -5.46
C PHE A 66 -10.67 0.44 -4.64
N GLU A 67 -11.56 -0.49 -4.99
CA GLU A 67 -12.81 -0.78 -4.25
C GLU A 67 -12.56 -1.22 -2.80
N LEU A 68 -11.44 -1.92 -2.55
CA LEU A 68 -11.00 -2.33 -1.22
C LEU A 68 -10.30 -1.21 -0.44
N GLY A 69 -10.19 0.00 -1.00
CA GLY A 69 -9.52 1.14 -0.36
C GLY A 69 -7.99 0.99 -0.27
N VAL A 70 -7.39 0.15 -1.11
CA VAL A 70 -5.93 0.01 -1.23
C VAL A 70 -5.45 0.99 -2.30
N LEU A 71 -4.90 2.13 -1.86
CA LEU A 71 -4.38 3.19 -2.73
C LEU A 71 -2.91 3.44 -2.41
N PRO A 72 -2.01 3.55 -3.41
CA PRO A 72 -2.28 3.39 -4.84
C PRO A 72 -2.65 1.95 -5.19
N ALA A 73 -3.60 1.78 -6.10
CA ALA A 73 -4.23 0.50 -6.43
C ALA A 73 -3.35 -0.41 -7.32
N VAL A 74 -2.06 -0.51 -7.01
CA VAL A 74 -1.08 -1.26 -7.81
C VAL A 74 -1.21 -2.76 -7.55
N ASP A 75 -1.55 -3.52 -8.58
CA ASP A 75 -1.50 -4.98 -8.53
C ASP A 75 -0.04 -5.44 -8.72
N VAL A 76 0.57 -5.91 -7.65
CA VAL A 76 2.00 -6.29 -7.63
C VAL A 76 2.26 -7.52 -8.50
N GLY A 77 1.29 -8.43 -8.64
CA GLY A 77 1.41 -9.64 -9.45
C GLY A 77 1.37 -9.36 -10.96
N LYS A 78 0.51 -8.43 -11.40
CA LYS A 78 0.40 -8.03 -12.81
C LYS A 78 1.39 -6.95 -13.23
N SER A 79 1.92 -6.18 -12.27
CA SER A 79 2.91 -5.15 -12.51
C SER A 79 4.31 -5.74 -12.67
N VAL A 80 5.05 -5.28 -13.67
CA VAL A 80 6.38 -5.82 -14.02
C VAL A 80 7.34 -4.68 -14.27
N SER A 81 8.59 -4.85 -13.86
CA SER A 81 9.71 -4.03 -14.32
C SER A 81 10.77 -4.93 -14.94
N ARG A 82 11.07 -4.74 -16.23
CA ARG A 82 12.12 -5.47 -16.95
C ARG A 82 13.52 -4.96 -16.61
N VAL A 83 13.63 -3.68 -16.20
CA VAL A 83 14.88 -3.10 -15.66
C VAL A 83 15.20 -3.72 -14.29
N GLY A 84 14.15 -4.02 -13.51
CA GLY A 84 14.25 -4.69 -12.21
C GLY A 84 15.04 -3.87 -11.20
N GLY A 85 15.79 -4.56 -10.34
CA GLY A 85 16.54 -3.92 -9.26
C GLY A 85 17.57 -2.89 -9.74
N LYS A 86 18.05 -2.96 -10.99
CA LYS A 86 19.11 -2.08 -11.52
C LYS A 86 18.77 -0.58 -11.42
N ALA A 87 17.49 -0.23 -11.48
CA ALA A 87 17.01 1.15 -11.33
C ALA A 87 16.91 1.61 -9.86
N GLN A 88 17.09 0.71 -8.89
CA GLN A 88 16.99 1.00 -7.46
C GLN A 88 18.38 1.21 -6.85
N ALA A 89 18.44 2.13 -5.88
CA ALA A 89 19.57 2.25 -4.97
C ALA A 89 19.84 0.91 -4.26
N HIS A 90 21.10 0.62 -3.98
CA HIS A 90 21.52 -0.68 -3.44
C HIS A 90 20.82 -1.02 -2.12
N ALA A 91 20.71 -0.05 -1.20
CA ALA A 91 19.99 -0.19 0.07
C ALA A 91 18.53 -0.58 -0.15
N PHE A 92 17.83 0.13 -1.04
CA PHE A 92 16.43 -0.13 -1.33
C PHE A 92 16.22 -1.52 -1.94
N ARG A 93 17.08 -1.92 -2.88
CA ARG A 93 17.03 -3.25 -3.52
C ARG A 93 17.16 -4.38 -2.52
N ARG A 94 18.10 -4.26 -1.57
CA ARG A 94 18.31 -5.26 -0.52
C ARG A 94 17.07 -5.44 0.35
N ILE A 95 16.44 -4.34 0.75
CA ILE A 95 15.31 -4.35 1.69
C ILE A 95 14.01 -4.78 0.99
N ALA A 96 13.75 -4.23 -0.20
CA ALA A 96 12.50 -4.47 -0.93
C ALA A 96 12.42 -5.88 -1.54
N GLY A 97 13.55 -6.55 -1.78
CA GLY A 97 13.60 -7.89 -2.35
C GLY A 97 12.85 -8.93 -1.51
N ASP A 98 13.16 -8.98 -0.21
CA ASP A 98 12.54 -9.93 0.72
C ASP A 98 11.04 -9.62 0.91
N LEU A 99 10.70 -8.34 1.06
CA LEU A 99 9.30 -7.90 1.21
C LEU A 99 8.44 -8.23 -0.01
N LYS A 100 8.98 -8.10 -1.23
CA LYS A 100 8.24 -8.46 -2.44
C LYS A 100 7.86 -9.94 -2.44
N LEU A 101 8.78 -10.81 -2.02
CA LEU A 101 8.50 -12.25 -1.95
C LEU A 101 7.46 -12.56 -0.87
N SER A 102 7.61 -11.96 0.32
CA SER A 102 6.64 -12.12 1.42
C SER A 102 5.25 -11.63 1.03
N TYR A 103 5.15 -10.49 0.34
CA TYR A 103 3.88 -9.95 -0.12
C TYR A 103 3.21 -10.83 -1.19
N ALA A 104 3.99 -11.35 -2.15
CA ALA A 104 3.46 -12.28 -3.16
C ALA A 104 2.92 -13.58 -2.54
N GLN A 105 3.64 -14.15 -1.57
CA GLN A 105 3.16 -15.32 -0.82
C GLN A 105 1.89 -15.02 -0.04
N PHE A 106 1.81 -13.83 0.55
CA PHE A 106 0.60 -13.37 1.22
C PHE A 106 -0.60 -13.30 0.28
N GLU A 107 -0.48 -12.67 -0.90
CA GLU A 107 -1.60 -12.55 -1.84
C GLU A 107 -2.11 -13.90 -2.32
N GLU A 108 -1.20 -14.84 -2.58
CA GLU A 108 -1.55 -16.23 -2.92
C GLU A 108 -2.34 -16.90 -1.78
N LEU A 109 -1.82 -16.85 -0.54
CA LEU A 109 -2.45 -17.47 0.62
C LEU A 109 -3.77 -16.80 1.02
N GLU A 110 -3.87 -15.48 0.89
CA GLU A 110 -5.10 -14.75 1.17
C GLU A 110 -6.21 -15.18 0.20
N SER A 111 -5.89 -15.34 -1.08
CA SER A 111 -6.84 -15.86 -2.08
C SER A 111 -7.32 -17.28 -1.72
N PHE A 112 -6.41 -18.18 -1.33
CA PHE A 112 -6.76 -19.54 -0.90
C PHE A 112 -7.58 -19.59 0.39
N SER A 113 -7.31 -18.68 1.34
CA SER A 113 -8.03 -18.63 2.62
C SER A 113 -9.54 -18.38 2.47
N ARG A 114 -9.94 -17.71 1.38
CA ARG A 114 -11.36 -17.44 1.06
C ARG A 114 -12.16 -18.71 0.74
N PHE A 115 -11.49 -19.82 0.41
CA PHE A 115 -12.11 -21.10 0.09
C PHE A 115 -12.33 -22.01 1.31
N GLY A 116 -12.09 -21.52 2.54
CA GLY A 116 -12.65 -22.10 3.77
C GLY A 116 -11.92 -23.30 4.38
N GLY A 117 -10.63 -23.49 4.09
CA GLY A 117 -9.81 -24.56 4.69
C GLY A 117 -9.30 -24.24 6.09
N HIS A 118 -9.03 -25.27 6.91
CA HIS A 118 -8.28 -25.11 8.16
C HIS A 118 -6.87 -24.60 7.86
N MET A 119 -6.54 -23.44 8.43
CA MET A 119 -5.23 -22.82 8.29
C MET A 119 -4.34 -23.15 9.48
N ASP A 120 -3.14 -23.63 9.22
CA ASP A 120 -2.13 -23.82 10.26
C ASP A 120 -1.60 -22.47 10.77
N GLU A 121 -0.99 -22.48 11.95
CA GLU A 121 -0.47 -21.26 12.60
C GLU A 121 0.59 -20.55 11.76
N ARG A 122 1.37 -21.30 10.97
CA ARG A 122 2.36 -20.72 10.07
C ARG A 122 1.70 -19.88 8.97
N THR A 123 0.67 -20.42 8.32
CA THR A 123 -0.04 -19.69 7.26
C THR A 123 -0.75 -18.46 7.83
N LYS A 124 -1.35 -18.57 9.02
CA LYS A 124 -1.95 -17.41 9.71
C LYS A 124 -0.93 -16.28 9.92
N LYS A 125 0.28 -16.60 10.39
CA LYS A 125 1.34 -15.60 10.58
C LYS A 125 1.74 -14.91 9.28
N VAL A 126 1.86 -15.66 8.18
CA VAL A 126 2.17 -15.07 6.86
C VAL A 126 1.05 -14.12 6.41
N ILE A 127 -0.21 -14.50 6.60
CA ILE A 127 -1.35 -13.65 6.25
C ILE A 127 -1.38 -12.38 7.11
N GLU A 128 -1.23 -12.52 8.42
CA GLU A 128 -1.23 -11.38 9.34
C GLU A 128 -0.08 -10.41 9.03
N HIS A 129 1.14 -10.92 8.79
CA HIS A 129 2.26 -10.10 8.37
C HIS A 129 1.99 -9.41 7.03
N GLY A 130 1.47 -10.15 6.05
CA GLY A 130 1.11 -9.62 4.73
C GLY A 130 0.07 -8.51 4.75
N ARG A 131 -0.92 -8.59 5.66
CA ARG A 131 -1.89 -7.50 5.89
C ARG A 131 -1.20 -6.22 6.35
N ARG A 132 -0.20 -6.32 7.22
CA ARG A 132 0.58 -5.16 7.69
C ARG A 132 1.46 -4.58 6.60
N ILE A 133 2.05 -5.43 5.75
CA ILE A 133 2.71 -4.97 4.53
C ILE A 133 1.72 -4.19 3.65
N ARG A 134 0.52 -4.76 3.39
CA ARG A 134 -0.51 -4.09 2.57
C ARG A 134 -0.90 -2.72 3.13
N GLU A 135 -1.13 -2.62 4.43
CA GLU A 135 -1.50 -1.34 5.08
C GLU A 135 -0.39 -0.30 4.96
N CYS A 136 0.88 -0.66 5.23
CA CYS A 136 2.01 0.27 5.09
C CYS A 136 2.35 0.66 3.64
N LEU A 137 1.87 -0.09 2.65
CA LEU A 137 2.01 0.27 1.24
C LEU A 137 0.92 1.23 0.77
N LYS A 138 -0.10 1.51 1.62
CA LYS A 138 -1.09 2.53 1.29
C LYS A 138 -0.48 3.92 1.44
N GLN A 139 -0.84 4.81 0.53
CA GLN A 139 -0.36 6.18 0.52
C GLN A 139 -1.47 7.12 0.05
N ALA A 140 -1.65 8.23 0.77
CA ALA A 140 -2.59 9.27 0.40
C ALA A 140 -2.12 10.03 -0.86
N GLU A 141 -3.06 10.58 -1.61
CA GLU A 141 -2.76 11.47 -2.73
C GLU A 141 -2.02 12.72 -2.23
N PHE A 142 -1.03 13.17 -3.00
CA PHE A 142 -0.20 14.35 -2.68
C PHE A 142 0.63 14.26 -1.38
N ASP A 143 0.82 13.07 -0.81
CA ASP A 143 1.75 12.82 0.31
C ASP A 143 2.93 11.93 -0.14
N PRO A 144 3.84 12.42 -1.01
CA PRO A 144 4.99 11.63 -1.46
C PRO A 144 5.97 11.39 -0.30
N GLN A 145 6.36 10.13 -0.12
CA GLN A 145 7.38 9.75 0.86
C GLN A 145 8.78 9.86 0.27
N THR A 146 9.72 10.41 1.05
CA THR A 146 11.14 10.43 0.72
C THR A 146 11.73 9.01 0.74
N VAL A 147 12.84 8.80 0.04
CA VAL A 147 13.55 7.50 0.02
C VAL A 147 13.92 7.05 1.44
N LEU A 148 14.30 7.98 2.31
CA LEU A 148 14.66 7.67 3.69
C LEU A 148 13.45 7.19 4.50
N GLU A 149 12.31 7.87 4.39
CA GLU A 149 11.06 7.46 5.04
C GLU A 149 10.67 6.04 4.60
N GLN A 150 10.67 5.78 3.29
CA GLN A 150 10.35 4.46 2.75
C GLN A 150 11.31 3.39 3.28
N ILE A 151 12.62 3.66 3.30
CA ILE A 151 13.62 2.70 3.83
C ILE A 151 13.35 2.36 5.30
N ILE A 152 13.01 3.35 6.13
CA ILE A 152 12.74 3.13 7.56
C ILE A 152 11.51 2.24 7.74
N VAL A 153 10.42 2.53 7.02
CA VAL A 153 9.18 1.75 7.08
C VAL A 153 9.42 0.32 6.60
N LEU A 154 10.09 0.14 5.46
CA LEU A 154 10.39 -1.17 4.89
C LEU A 154 11.34 -1.98 5.78
N LEU A 155 12.33 -1.36 6.43
CA LEU A 155 13.19 -2.04 7.40
C LEU A 155 12.39 -2.52 8.62
N ALA A 156 11.51 -1.68 9.15
CA ALA A 156 10.68 -2.04 10.30
C ALA A 156 9.71 -3.20 9.95
N LEU A 157 9.13 -3.18 8.75
CA LEU A 157 8.33 -4.29 8.22
C LEU A 157 9.15 -5.56 8.09
N GLY A 158 10.29 -5.53 7.39
CA GLY A 158 11.13 -6.71 7.19
C GLY A 158 11.68 -7.31 8.49
N ALA A 159 11.85 -6.49 9.52
CA ALA A 159 12.25 -6.93 10.86
C ALA A 159 11.07 -7.39 11.75
N GLY A 160 9.84 -7.42 11.24
CA GLY A 160 8.64 -7.85 11.95
C GLY A 160 8.22 -6.93 13.10
N LEU A 161 8.66 -5.67 13.11
CA LEU A 161 8.40 -4.75 14.23
C LEU A 161 6.92 -4.33 14.33
N LEU A 162 6.17 -4.44 13.23
CA LEU A 162 4.76 -4.08 13.16
C LEU A 162 3.82 -5.26 13.44
N ASP A 163 4.34 -6.49 13.59
CA ASP A 163 3.52 -7.70 13.73
C ASP A 163 2.66 -7.69 15.00
N ALA A 164 3.15 -7.06 16.07
CA ALA A 164 2.47 -6.93 17.34
C ALA A 164 1.51 -5.73 17.43
N ILE A 165 1.38 -4.95 16.35
CA ILE A 165 0.50 -3.78 16.29
C ILE A 165 -0.82 -4.19 15.63
N ASP A 166 -1.93 -3.71 16.20
CA ASP A 166 -3.25 -3.89 15.62
C ASP A 166 -3.37 -3.17 14.28
N LEU A 167 -4.04 -3.81 13.32
CA LEU A 167 -4.08 -3.34 11.92
C LEU A 167 -4.59 -1.89 11.80
N GLU A 168 -5.56 -1.52 12.63
CA GLU A 168 -6.17 -0.19 12.68
C GLU A 168 -5.20 0.92 13.10
N ARG A 169 -4.13 0.56 13.82
CA ARG A 169 -3.11 1.49 14.32
C ARG A 169 -1.87 1.56 13.43
N ILE A 170 -1.81 0.74 12.37
CA ILE A 170 -0.69 0.72 11.43
C ILE A 170 -0.45 2.09 10.77
N PRO A 171 -1.48 2.84 10.32
CA PRO A 171 -1.25 4.16 9.73
C PRO A 171 -0.56 5.14 10.71
N ASP A 172 -0.98 5.15 11.98
CA ASP A 172 -0.37 6.01 12.99
C ASP A 172 1.05 5.58 13.36
N ALA A 173 1.29 4.27 13.39
CA ALA A 173 2.59 3.67 13.62
C ALA A 173 3.58 3.97 12.47
N GLU A 174 3.12 3.87 11.22
CA GLU A 174 3.89 4.26 10.04
C GLU A 174 4.26 5.74 10.09
N GLN A 175 3.31 6.62 10.43
CA GLN A 175 3.59 8.04 10.61
C GLN A 175 4.61 8.29 11.74
N ALA A 176 4.58 7.51 12.82
CA ALA A 176 5.60 7.59 13.86
C ALA A 176 6.98 7.18 13.37
N LEU A 177 7.06 6.14 12.52
CA LEU A 177 8.30 5.73 11.86
C LEU A 177 8.82 6.83 10.92
N ARG A 178 7.97 7.43 10.10
CA ARG A 178 8.35 8.54 9.20
C ARG A 178 8.94 9.72 9.97
N ARG A 179 8.39 10.05 11.14
CA ARG A 179 8.90 11.15 11.99
C ARG A 179 10.31 10.92 12.54
N ILE A 180 10.79 9.67 12.64
CA ILE A 180 12.15 9.42 13.15
C ILE A 180 13.23 9.91 12.17
N THR A 181 12.90 10.17 10.90
CA THR A 181 13.84 10.72 9.91
C THR A 181 14.58 11.95 10.41
N HIS A 182 13.90 12.83 11.16
CA HIS A 182 14.50 14.02 11.76
C HIS A 182 15.57 13.72 12.84
N THR A 183 15.58 12.51 13.37
CA THR A 183 16.54 12.04 14.39
C THR A 183 17.70 11.24 13.79
N ILE A 184 17.61 10.88 12.51
CA ILE A 184 18.67 10.15 11.81
C ILE A 184 19.87 11.07 11.59
N SER A 185 21.06 10.55 11.89
CA SER A 185 22.31 11.28 11.71
C SER A 185 22.50 11.71 10.26
N PRO A 186 22.95 12.96 9.98
CA PRO A 186 23.21 13.43 8.62
C PRO A 186 24.14 12.53 7.82
N ASN A 187 25.10 11.86 8.48
CA ASN A 187 26.02 10.93 7.82
C ASN A 187 25.31 9.70 7.23
N ILE A 188 24.24 9.22 7.87
CA ILE A 188 23.43 8.10 7.36
C ILE A 188 22.59 8.58 6.18
N VAL A 189 22.03 9.80 6.29
CA VAL A 189 21.26 10.42 5.21
C VAL A 189 22.14 10.58 3.97
N SER A 190 23.34 11.14 4.11
CA SER A 190 24.28 11.32 2.98
C SER A 190 24.73 10.01 2.37
N SER A 191 25.00 8.97 3.19
CA SER A 191 25.34 7.63 2.69
C SER A 191 24.23 7.06 1.80
N LEU A 192 22.97 7.27 2.20
CA LEU A 192 21.81 6.80 1.44
C LEU A 192 21.56 7.62 0.17
N THR A 193 21.72 8.95 0.22
CA THR A 193 21.49 9.81 -0.96
C THR A 193 22.60 9.71 -1.98
N ASP A 194 23.86 9.69 -1.53
CA ASP A 194 25.02 9.89 -2.41
C ASP A 194 25.56 8.55 -2.91
N GLN A 195 25.59 7.54 -2.04
CA GLN A 195 26.12 6.21 -2.35
C GLN A 195 25.03 5.17 -2.56
N GLY A 196 23.80 5.46 -2.13
CA GLY A 196 22.70 4.49 -2.19
C GLY A 196 22.93 3.26 -1.30
N THR A 197 23.83 3.33 -0.32
CA THR A 197 24.23 2.21 0.54
C THR A 197 23.79 2.42 1.99
N LEU A 198 23.51 1.32 2.68
CA LEU A 198 23.17 1.30 4.09
C LEU A 198 24.13 0.34 4.80
N SER A 199 24.91 0.85 5.74
CA SER A 199 25.80 0.03 6.57
C SER A 199 25.01 -0.73 7.63
N GLU A 200 25.56 -1.85 8.11
CA GLU A 200 24.93 -2.62 9.21
C GLU A 200 24.78 -1.80 10.51
N SER A 201 25.72 -0.87 10.77
CA SER A 201 25.64 0.01 11.94
C SER A 201 24.48 0.99 11.82
N ALA A 202 24.29 1.59 10.64
CA ALA A 202 23.19 2.48 10.36
C ALA A 202 21.84 1.76 10.44
N GLU A 203 21.76 0.55 9.87
CA GLU A 203 20.56 -0.29 9.94
C GLU A 203 20.18 -0.64 11.39
N LYS A 204 21.15 -1.06 12.22
CA LYS A 204 20.91 -1.33 13.64
C LYS A 204 20.41 -0.09 14.38
N GLN A 205 21.00 1.07 14.11
CA GLN A 205 20.56 2.33 14.71
C GLN A 205 19.13 2.69 14.28
N ILE A 206 18.80 2.58 12.99
CA ILE A 206 17.44 2.81 12.47
C ILE A 206 16.47 1.85 13.16
N LEU A 207 16.74 0.55 13.20
CA LEU A 207 15.87 -0.43 13.83
C LEU A 207 15.67 -0.17 15.33
N GLN A 208 16.70 0.30 16.04
CA GLN A 208 16.58 0.69 17.43
C GLN A 208 15.65 1.89 17.63
N LEU A 209 15.80 2.93 16.80
CA LEU A 209 14.92 4.10 16.82
C LEU A 209 13.48 3.72 16.43
N SER A 210 13.31 2.87 15.43
CA SER A 210 12.00 2.34 15.03
C SER A 210 11.31 1.61 16.18
N ARG A 211 12.04 0.77 16.95
CA ARG A 211 11.47 0.10 18.13
C ARG A 211 10.99 1.10 19.19
N GLN A 212 11.75 2.16 19.43
CA GLN A 212 11.36 3.21 20.38
C GLN A 212 10.12 3.97 19.91
N ALA A 213 10.05 4.32 18.63
CA ALA A 213 8.91 5.01 18.04
C ALA A 213 7.64 4.13 18.02
N LEU A 214 7.79 2.81 17.86
CA LEU A 214 6.69 1.87 17.80
C LEU A 214 6.20 1.39 19.18
N ALA A 215 6.99 1.58 20.25
CA ALA A 215 6.64 1.12 21.60
C ALA A 215 5.24 1.56 22.09
N PRO A 216 4.74 2.79 21.83
CA PRO A 216 3.39 3.21 22.22
C PRO A 216 2.25 2.47 21.50
N PHE A 217 2.56 1.76 20.42
CA PHE A 217 1.58 1.06 19.58
C PHE A 217 1.44 -0.42 19.93
N ILE A 218 2.38 -0.97 20.70
CA ILE A 218 2.41 -2.37 21.10
C ILE A 218 1.64 -2.52 22.42
N GLY A 219 0.59 -3.36 22.44
CA GLY A 219 -0.04 -3.80 23.69
C GLY A 219 -1.15 -2.92 24.29
N GLN A 220 -1.92 -2.17 23.49
CA GLN A 220 -3.18 -1.54 23.97
C GLN A 220 -4.45 -2.28 23.54
N GLY A 221 -4.31 -3.55 23.13
CA GLY A 221 -5.40 -4.40 22.68
C GLY A 221 -6.12 -5.16 23.80
N GLU A 222 -6.41 -4.55 24.96
CA GLU A 222 -7.38 -5.08 25.94
C GLU A 222 -8.02 -3.95 26.75
N GLU A 223 -9.08 -3.34 26.22
CA GLU A 223 -10.20 -2.82 27.03
C GLU A 223 -11.44 -2.67 26.12
N LYS A 224 -11.97 -3.81 25.64
CA LYS A 224 -13.39 -3.84 25.31
C LYS A 224 -14.14 -3.78 26.65
N PRO A 225 -15.07 -2.83 26.87
CA PRO A 225 -15.82 -2.82 28.11
C PRO A 225 -16.64 -4.10 28.19
N ASP A 226 -16.30 -4.93 29.19
CA ASP A 226 -16.97 -6.18 29.51
C ASP A 226 -18.38 -5.84 30.04
N THR A 227 -19.36 -5.76 29.14
CA THR A 227 -20.77 -5.78 29.55
C THR A 227 -21.15 -7.22 29.89
N ARG A 228 -20.86 -7.63 31.12
CA ARG A 228 -21.51 -8.78 31.75
C ARG A 228 -22.30 -8.33 32.97
N ASN A 229 -23.62 -8.56 32.89
CA ASN A 229 -24.56 -9.03 33.93
C ASN A 229 -24.50 -8.36 35.32
N SER A 230 -25.59 -7.98 35.99
CA SER A 230 -26.99 -8.41 35.94
C SER A 230 -27.70 -7.70 37.08
N ALA A 231 -28.94 -7.26 36.89
CA ALA A 231 -29.88 -7.12 38.00
C ALA A 231 -31.30 -7.36 37.47
N ASP A 232 -31.68 -8.64 37.55
CA ASP A 232 -33.06 -9.09 37.59
C ASP A 232 -33.72 -8.53 38.87
N GLY A 233 -34.99 -8.10 38.79
CA GLY A 233 -35.68 -7.57 39.98
C GLY A 233 -36.93 -6.73 39.72
N THR A 234 -38.08 -7.41 39.73
CA THR A 234 -39.41 -6.93 40.14
C THR A 234 -40.21 -6.03 39.18
N ALA A 235 -41.06 -6.70 38.40
CA ALA A 235 -42.31 -6.14 37.88
C ALA A 235 -43.31 -5.93 39.03
N THR A 236 -43.80 -4.69 39.18
CA THR A 236 -45.03 -4.40 39.94
C THR A 236 -45.87 -3.34 39.25
N ARG A 237 -47.19 -3.56 39.28
CA ARG A 237 -48.30 -2.89 38.58
C ARG A 237 -48.39 -1.38 38.82
N GLY A 238 -49.02 -0.67 37.85
CA GLY A 238 -50.03 0.34 38.19
C GLY A 238 -50.09 1.64 37.38
N ALA A 239 -51.11 1.71 36.51
CA ALA A 239 -51.96 2.87 36.24
C ALA A 239 -51.45 4.09 35.43
N SER A 240 -51.97 4.15 34.19
CA SER A 240 -52.86 5.23 33.68
C SER A 240 -52.36 6.68 33.65
N ARG A 241 -52.12 7.22 32.43
CA ARG A 241 -52.94 8.33 31.92
C ARG A 241 -52.72 8.61 30.42
N ALA A 242 -53.79 9.14 29.83
CA ALA A 242 -54.11 9.30 28.42
C ALA A 242 -53.26 10.31 27.62
N LEU A 243 -53.21 10.02 26.31
CA LEU A 243 -53.01 10.88 25.13
C LEU A 243 -53.90 12.16 25.14
N PRO A 244 -53.57 13.21 24.36
CA PRO A 244 -54.02 13.22 22.98
C PRO A 244 -53.01 13.71 21.92
N VAL A 245 -53.28 13.16 20.74
CA VAL A 245 -52.86 13.52 19.39
C VAL A 245 -52.99 15.02 19.10
N SER A 246 -52.03 15.59 18.38
CA SER A 246 -52.32 16.67 17.42
C SER A 246 -51.56 16.45 16.11
N ARG A 247 -52.31 16.48 15.00
CA ARG A 247 -51.85 16.45 13.61
C ARG A 247 -51.51 17.88 13.18
N SER A 248 -50.52 18.07 12.30
CA SER A 248 -50.68 18.88 11.09
C SER A 248 -49.42 18.87 10.21
N SER A 249 -49.61 18.35 8.98
CA SER A 249 -49.14 18.87 7.68
C SER A 249 -47.72 19.46 7.58
N GLY A 250 -46.80 18.92 6.78
CA GLY A 250 -46.96 18.65 5.36
C GLY A 250 -46.59 19.89 4.55
N ARG A 251 -45.37 19.93 4.00
CA ARG A 251 -45.03 20.61 2.74
C ARG A 251 -43.62 20.22 2.29
N GLU A 252 -43.61 19.35 1.28
CA GLU A 252 -42.54 19.22 0.31
C GLU A 252 -42.40 20.53 -0.48
N THR A 253 -41.18 20.88 -0.85
CA THR A 253 -40.91 21.73 -2.01
C THR A 253 -39.59 21.29 -2.63
N GLU A 254 -39.69 20.55 -3.72
CA GLU A 254 -38.70 20.48 -4.78
C GLU A 254 -38.42 21.88 -5.31
N VAL A 255 -37.14 22.20 -5.57
CA VAL A 255 -36.76 23.15 -6.63
C VAL A 255 -35.45 22.68 -7.25
N GLN A 256 -35.55 22.23 -8.50
CA GLN A 256 -34.53 22.28 -9.56
C GLN A 256 -35.25 22.84 -10.81
N PRO A 257 -34.57 23.47 -11.76
CA PRO A 257 -33.34 23.00 -12.41
C PRO A 257 -32.10 23.86 -12.16
#